data_AF-A0A842T5K9-F1
#
_entry.id   AF-A0A842T5K9-F1
#
_cell.length_a   1.000
_cell.length_b   1.000
_cell.length_c   1.000
_cell.angle_alpha   90.00
_cell.angle_beta   90.00
_cell.angle_gamma   90.00
#
_symmetry.space_group_name_H-M   'P 1'
#
loop_
_entity.id
_entity.type
_entity.pdbx_description
1 polymer ?
#
loop_
_entity_poly.entity_id
_entity_poly.type
_entity_poly.pdbx_seq_one_letter_code
_entity_poly.pdbx_strand_id
1 'polypeptide(L)'
;MEKQKLNICLIDKKDFHNLEGNDLDTRTVYEFYIDTDEYGEMSWYVEYYAYEDYRFELRNPEEILIKDEKVDFIITYPLSVNVKITFTNKGGFRRIDIVRYLYEGYKYIYDEETKAVGNPGTYERLYNRRESHGPYGIWGHYMNDLRLEGMMYFADKKQVQFLIGS
;
A
#
# COMPACT_ATOMS: atom_id res chain seq x y z
N MET A 1 -1.57 -19.00 -31.59
CA MET A 1 -1.93 -19.04 -30.17
C MET A 1 -2.03 -17.59 -29.71
N GLU A 2 -3.24 -17.05 -29.71
CA GLU A 2 -3.49 -15.66 -29.32
C GLU A 2 -3.18 -15.49 -27.84
N LYS A 3 -2.41 -14.44 -27.52
CA LYS A 3 -2.15 -14.03 -26.15
C LYS A 3 -3.47 -13.59 -25.53
N GLN A 4 -3.92 -14.29 -24.49
CA GLN A 4 -4.98 -13.79 -23.62
C GLN A 4 -4.56 -12.40 -23.11
N LYS A 5 -5.31 -11.38 -23.54
CA LYS A 5 -5.31 -10.08 -22.88
C LYS A 5 -5.89 -10.32 -21.50
N LEU A 6 -5.05 -10.26 -20.47
CA LEU A 6 -5.51 -10.18 -19.09
C LEU A 6 -6.43 -8.97 -18.98
N ASN A 7 -7.69 -9.23 -18.64
CA ASN A 7 -8.65 -8.19 -18.34
C ASN A 7 -8.14 -7.45 -17.11
N ILE A 8 -7.67 -6.22 -17.32
CA ILE A 8 -7.50 -5.24 -16.27
C ILE A 8 -8.89 -5.06 -15.65
N CYS A 9 -9.08 -5.51 -14.42
CA CYS A 9 -10.26 -5.14 -13.65
C CYS A 9 -10.15 -3.62 -13.45
N LEU A 10 -10.93 -2.87 -14.21
CA LEU A 10 -11.17 -1.46 -13.94
C LEU A 10 -11.92 -1.42 -12.62
N ILE A 11 -11.19 -1.22 -11.52
CA ILE A 11 -11.78 -0.76 -10.26
C ILE A 11 -12.67 0.44 -10.61
N ASP A 12 -13.95 0.36 -10.24
CA ASP A 12 -14.96 1.31 -10.70
C ASP A 12 -14.55 2.73 -10.32
N LYS A 13 -14.80 3.69 -11.20
CA LYS A 13 -14.35 5.10 -11.10
C LYS A 13 -14.77 5.79 -9.80
N LYS A 14 -15.73 5.21 -9.08
CA LYS A 14 -16.38 5.74 -7.89
C LYS A 14 -15.59 5.48 -6.60
N ASP A 15 -14.67 4.53 -6.61
CA ASP A 15 -13.86 4.19 -5.43
C ASP A 15 -12.65 5.12 -5.25
N PHE A 16 -12.41 6.03 -6.21
CA PHE A 16 -11.31 6.99 -6.20
C PHE A 16 -11.83 8.41 -6.01
N HIS A 17 -12.12 8.78 -4.76
CA HIS A 17 -12.76 10.07 -4.45
C HIS A 17 -11.90 11.33 -4.70
N ASN A 18 -10.67 11.23 -5.22
CA ASN A 18 -9.72 12.36 -5.33
C ASN A 18 -8.94 12.47 -6.66
N LEU A 19 -9.46 11.93 -7.78
CA LEU A 19 -8.76 12.01 -9.07
C LEU A 19 -9.40 13.06 -10.00
N GLU A 20 -8.63 14.10 -10.36
CA GLU A 20 -9.03 15.12 -11.34
C GLU A 20 -8.27 14.96 -12.67
N GLY A 21 -8.93 15.23 -13.80
CA GLY A 21 -8.28 15.51 -15.10
C GLY A 21 -7.74 14.32 -15.91
N ASN A 22 -6.69 14.58 -16.70
CA ASN A 22 -6.08 13.67 -17.69
C ASN A 22 -5.28 12.48 -17.10
N ASP A 23 -5.30 12.29 -15.78
CA ASP A 23 -4.58 11.24 -15.04
C ASP A 23 -5.09 9.80 -15.34
N LEU A 24 -6.10 9.66 -16.21
CA LEU A 24 -6.73 8.37 -16.55
C LEU A 24 -5.98 7.57 -17.64
N ASP A 25 -5.20 8.23 -18.50
CA ASP A 25 -4.54 7.58 -19.66
C ASP A 25 -3.10 7.12 -19.39
N THR A 26 -2.51 7.45 -18.23
CA THR A 26 -1.08 7.24 -17.95
C THR A 26 -0.78 6.30 -16.77
N ARG A 27 -1.81 5.72 -16.14
CA ARG A 27 -1.64 4.90 -14.93
C ARG A 27 -1.67 3.40 -15.20
N THR A 28 -0.80 2.67 -14.52
CA THR A 28 -0.91 1.21 -14.41
C THR A 28 -1.43 0.85 -13.02
N VAL A 29 -2.49 0.04 -12.97
CA VAL A 29 -3.09 -0.47 -11.74
C VAL A 29 -2.59 -1.88 -11.49
N TYR A 30 -2.20 -2.16 -10.25
CA TYR A 30 -1.79 -3.50 -9.81
C TYR A 30 -2.53 -3.88 -8.54
N GLU A 31 -3.06 -5.09 -8.52
CA GLU A 31 -3.69 -5.68 -7.33
C GLU A 31 -2.69 -6.58 -6.61
N PHE A 32 -2.86 -6.76 -5.30
CA PHE A 32 -1.97 -7.53 -4.44
C PHE A 32 -2.77 -8.56 -3.66
N TYR A 33 -2.50 -9.82 -3.97
CA TYR A 33 -3.17 -10.95 -3.34
C TYR A 33 -2.15 -11.97 -2.84
N ILE A 34 -2.55 -12.65 -1.78
CA ILE A 34 -2.04 -13.95 -1.35
C ILE A 34 -3.00 -15.01 -1.84
N ASP A 35 -2.44 -16.11 -2.33
CA ASP A 35 -3.21 -17.29 -2.71
C ASP A 35 -3.19 -18.27 -1.55
N THR A 36 -4.35 -18.46 -0.91
CA THR A 36 -4.47 -19.37 0.23
C THR A 36 -5.23 -20.62 -0.18
N ASP A 37 -4.69 -21.79 0.17
CA ASP A 37 -5.35 -23.07 -0.12
C ASP A 37 -6.76 -23.17 0.51
N GLU A 38 -6.97 -22.48 1.64
CA GLU A 38 -8.21 -22.57 2.44
C GLU A 38 -9.26 -21.51 2.08
N TYR A 39 -8.85 -20.28 1.74
CA TYR A 39 -9.77 -19.14 1.57
C TYR A 39 -9.71 -18.51 0.17
N GLY A 40 -8.85 -19.01 -0.72
CA GLY A 40 -8.62 -18.44 -2.05
C GLY A 40 -7.80 -17.14 -2.01
N GLU A 41 -8.05 -16.23 -2.95
CA GLU A 41 -7.34 -14.95 -3.06
C GLU A 41 -7.76 -14.00 -1.93
N MET A 42 -6.79 -13.58 -1.10
CA MET A 42 -6.98 -12.62 -0.03
C MET A 42 -6.11 -11.37 -0.24
N SER A 43 -6.58 -10.21 0.21
CA SER A 43 -5.79 -8.97 0.19
C SER A 43 -4.55 -9.10 1.06
N TRP A 44 -3.45 -8.49 0.62
CA TRP A 44 -2.19 -8.48 1.34
C TRP A 44 -2.24 -7.55 2.57
N TYR A 45 -2.02 -8.03 3.79
CA TYR A 45 -1.86 -7.13 4.93
C TYR A 45 -0.48 -6.47 4.92
N VAL A 46 -0.40 -5.19 5.24
CA VAL A 46 0.86 -4.44 5.27
C VAL A 46 1.89 -5.12 6.18
N GLU A 47 1.46 -5.60 7.35
CA GLU A 47 2.34 -6.26 8.32
C GLU A 47 2.82 -7.65 7.86
N TYR A 48 2.19 -8.28 6.86
CA TYR A 48 2.62 -9.60 6.38
C TYR A 48 4.07 -9.64 5.91
N TYR A 49 4.59 -8.51 5.42
CA TYR A 49 6.01 -8.45 5.05
C TYR A 49 6.97 -8.67 6.25
N ALA A 50 6.55 -8.39 7.48
CA ALA A 50 7.35 -8.64 8.68
C ALA A 50 7.63 -10.13 8.89
N TYR A 51 6.73 -11.00 8.42
CA TYR A 51 6.78 -12.44 8.59
C TYR A 51 7.36 -13.09 7.34
N GLU A 52 8.42 -13.89 7.50
CA GLU A 52 9.14 -14.46 6.37
C GLU A 52 8.28 -15.40 5.52
N ASP A 53 7.47 -16.24 6.16
CA ASP A 53 6.62 -17.24 5.48
C ASP A 53 5.66 -16.60 4.47
N TYR A 54 4.99 -15.51 4.84
CA TYR A 54 4.04 -14.81 3.97
C TYR A 54 4.70 -14.19 2.73
N ARG A 55 6.00 -13.87 2.77
CA ARG A 55 6.72 -13.33 1.60
C ARG A 55 6.71 -14.30 0.42
N PHE A 56 6.67 -15.61 0.71
CA PHE A 56 6.62 -16.65 -0.32
C PHE A 56 5.21 -16.92 -0.84
N GLU A 57 4.18 -16.47 -0.11
CA GLU A 57 2.77 -16.62 -0.49
C GLU A 57 2.30 -15.47 -1.40
N LEU A 58 3.06 -14.37 -1.47
CA LEU A 58 2.78 -13.27 -2.40
C LEU A 58 2.80 -13.77 -3.83
N ARG A 59 1.70 -13.61 -4.56
CA ARG A 59 1.61 -14.05 -5.95
C ARG A 59 2.63 -13.32 -6.84
N ASN A 60 3.47 -14.04 -7.57
CA ASN A 60 4.50 -13.51 -8.48
C ASN A 60 5.43 -12.46 -7.82
N PRO A 61 6.13 -12.80 -6.73
CA PRO A 61 6.86 -11.82 -5.91
C PRO A 61 8.02 -11.16 -6.69
N GLU A 62 8.60 -11.88 -7.64
CA GLU A 62 9.75 -11.45 -8.46
C GLU A 62 9.35 -10.63 -9.71
N GLU A 63 8.05 -10.44 -9.97
CA GLU A 63 7.57 -9.66 -11.11
C GLU A 63 7.96 -8.18 -10.97
N ILE A 64 8.70 -7.63 -11.95
CA ILE A 64 9.02 -6.20 -11.99
C ILE A 64 7.76 -5.42 -12.42
N LEU A 65 7.19 -4.67 -11.47
CA LEU A 65 6.01 -3.83 -11.72
C LEU A 65 6.41 -2.43 -12.18
N ILE A 66 7.47 -1.87 -11.61
CA ILE A 66 7.95 -0.52 -11.94
C ILE A 66 9.40 -0.58 -12.38
N LYS A 67 9.71 -0.06 -13.57
CA LYS A 67 11.09 -0.08 -14.12
C LYS A 67 11.95 1.09 -13.66
N ASP A 68 11.34 2.16 -13.17
CA ASP A 68 12.06 3.31 -12.63
C ASP A 68 12.79 2.91 -11.35
N GLU A 69 14.06 3.30 -11.23
CA GLU A 69 14.89 2.95 -10.07
C GLU A 69 14.63 3.86 -8.87
N LYS A 70 13.89 4.96 -9.04
CA LYS A 70 13.57 5.92 -7.99
C LYS A 70 12.13 6.38 -8.12
N VAL A 71 11.34 6.19 -7.07
CA VAL A 71 9.90 6.48 -7.07
C VAL A 71 9.46 7.08 -5.73
N ASP A 72 8.44 7.92 -5.79
CA ASP A 72 7.80 8.52 -4.63
C ASP A 72 6.57 7.71 -4.22
N PHE A 73 6.58 7.14 -3.02
CA PHE A 73 5.43 6.48 -2.41
C PHE A 73 4.59 7.53 -1.67
N ILE A 74 3.30 7.58 -1.97
CA ILE A 74 2.35 8.48 -1.31
C ILE A 74 1.45 7.68 -0.40
N ILE A 75 1.60 7.92 0.89
CA ILE A 75 0.86 7.26 1.96
C ILE A 75 -0.09 8.30 2.56
N THR A 76 -1.39 8.02 2.52
CA THR A 76 -2.43 8.98 2.91
C THR A 76 -3.37 8.41 3.96
N TYR A 77 -3.57 7.10 4.00
CA TYR A 77 -4.42 6.43 4.97
C TYR A 77 -3.59 5.62 5.97
N PRO A 78 -3.96 5.55 7.25
CA PRO A 78 -5.01 6.30 7.93
C PRO A 78 -4.41 7.55 8.59
N LEU A 79 -3.85 8.45 7.76
CA LEU A 79 -3.12 9.63 8.22
C LEU A 79 -4.00 10.87 8.06
N SER A 80 -3.73 11.93 8.83
CA SER A 80 -4.35 13.24 8.61
C SER A 80 -3.60 14.09 7.59
N VAL A 81 -2.43 13.64 7.15
CA VAL A 81 -1.55 14.33 6.19
C VAL A 81 -1.06 13.37 5.12
N ASN A 82 -0.82 13.88 3.91
CA ASN A 82 -0.19 13.11 2.84
C ASN A 82 1.32 13.00 3.12
N VAL A 83 1.82 11.78 3.25
CA VAL A 83 3.24 11.51 3.45
C VAL A 83 3.86 11.04 2.14
N LYS A 84 4.97 11.65 1.76
CA LYS A 84 5.77 11.25 0.60
C LYS A 84 7.10 10.66 1.08
N ILE A 85 7.38 9.42 0.69
CA ILE A 85 8.67 8.77 0.95
C ILE A 85 9.28 8.36 -0.39
N THR A 86 10.51 8.78 -0.63
CA THR A 86 11.24 8.44 -1.86
C THR A 86 12.08 7.19 -1.64
N PHE A 87 11.81 6.15 -2.41
CA PHE A 87 12.60 4.92 -2.39
C PHE A 87 13.46 4.81 -3.65
N THR A 88 14.59 4.11 -3.54
CA THR A 88 15.47 3.80 -4.67
C THR A 88 15.76 2.31 -4.68
N ASN A 89 15.58 1.66 -5.83
CA ASN A 89 15.85 0.24 -6.02
C ASN A 89 16.46 0.01 -7.41
N LYS A 90 17.70 -0.50 -7.43
CA LYS A 90 18.43 -0.74 -8.67
C LYS A 90 17.73 -1.84 -9.48
N GLY A 91 17.53 -1.61 -10.78
CA GLY A 91 16.81 -2.52 -11.65
C GLY A 91 15.28 -2.43 -11.57
N GLY A 92 14.73 -1.45 -10.83
CA GLY A 92 13.30 -1.23 -10.67
C GLY A 92 12.73 -1.91 -9.42
N PHE A 93 11.41 -1.94 -9.31
CA PHE A 93 10.67 -2.47 -8.17
C PHE A 93 9.91 -3.73 -8.57
N ARG A 94 10.29 -4.85 -7.97
CA ARG A 94 9.51 -6.08 -8.02
C ARG A 94 8.31 -5.96 -7.10
N ARG A 95 7.32 -6.83 -7.29
CA ARG A 95 6.14 -6.89 -6.43
C ARG A 95 6.50 -7.05 -4.95
N ILE A 96 7.49 -7.89 -4.64
CA ILE A 96 7.99 -8.05 -3.26
C ILE A 96 8.66 -6.77 -2.73
N ASP A 97 9.32 -5.99 -3.60
CA ASP A 97 9.93 -4.73 -3.20
C ASP A 97 8.85 -3.68 -2.87
N ILE A 98 7.71 -3.67 -3.58
CA ILE A 98 6.60 -2.77 -3.28
C ILE A 98 6.05 -3.03 -1.87
N VAL A 99 5.71 -4.28 -1.54
CA VAL A 99 5.17 -4.61 -0.21
C VAL A 99 6.20 -4.38 0.89
N ARG A 100 7.49 -4.62 0.62
CA ARG A 100 8.60 -4.27 1.53
C ARG A 100 8.59 -2.78 1.85
N TYR A 101 8.70 -1.94 0.82
CA TYR A 101 8.85 -0.49 1.01
C TYR A 101 7.58 0.14 1.58
N LEU A 102 6.41 -0.42 1.27
CA LEU A 102 5.16 -0.01 1.91
C LEU A 102 5.17 -0.33 3.41
N TYR A 103 5.56 -1.55 3.80
CA TYR A 103 5.72 -1.93 5.20
C TYR A 103 6.74 -1.04 5.92
N GLU A 104 7.92 -0.83 5.33
CA GLU A 104 8.96 0.03 5.90
C GLU A 104 8.48 1.48 6.07
N GLY A 105 7.74 2.00 5.08
CA GLY A 105 7.14 3.33 5.12
C GLY A 105 6.13 3.49 6.25
N TYR A 106 5.18 2.55 6.37
CA TYR A 106 4.22 2.56 7.48
C TYR A 106 4.90 2.37 8.83
N LYS A 107 5.84 1.43 8.94
CA LYS A 107 6.58 1.21 10.17
C LYS A 107 7.28 2.48 10.63
N TYR A 108 7.97 3.18 9.72
CA TYR A 108 8.59 4.47 10.01
C TYR A 108 7.58 5.50 10.54
N ILE A 109 6.43 5.64 9.86
CA ILE A 109 5.36 6.58 10.24
C ILE A 109 4.82 6.27 11.65
N TYR A 110 4.47 5.00 11.92
CA TYR A 110 3.91 4.58 13.20
C TYR A 110 4.92 4.68 14.35
N ASP A 111 6.20 4.35 14.10
CA ASP A 111 7.27 4.47 15.10
C ASP A 111 7.51 5.94 15.48
N GLU A 112 7.61 6.83 14.50
CA GLU A 112 7.85 8.27 14.74
C GLU A 112 6.64 8.95 15.40
N GLU A 113 5.41 8.59 15.02
CA GLU A 113 4.19 9.05 15.72
C GLU A 113 4.20 8.61 17.19
N THR A 114 4.46 7.33 17.45
CA THR A 114 4.48 6.77 18.80
C THR A 114 5.59 7.39 19.64
N LYS A 115 6.75 7.65 19.06
CA LYS A 115 7.86 8.33 19.75
C LYS A 115 7.52 9.78 20.09
N ALA A 116 6.74 10.46 19.25
CA ALA A 116 6.36 11.86 19.47
C ALA A 116 5.26 12.03 20.52
N VAL A 117 4.20 11.20 20.48
CA VAL A 117 2.99 11.41 21.29
C VAL A 117 2.49 10.16 22.04
N GLY A 118 3.21 9.04 21.93
CA GLY A 118 2.81 7.77 22.53
C GLY A 118 1.71 7.03 21.75
N ASN A 119 1.30 5.88 22.26
CA ASN A 119 0.15 5.14 21.73
C ASN A 119 -1.15 5.70 22.34
N PRO A 120 -2.11 6.22 21.54
CA PRO A 120 -3.36 6.78 22.08
C PRO A 120 -4.38 5.70 22.51
N GLY A 121 -4.10 4.41 22.27
CA GLY A 121 -4.99 3.30 22.61
C GLY A 121 -6.20 3.21 21.68
N THR A 122 -7.25 2.54 22.14
CA THR A 122 -8.50 2.31 21.39
C THR A 122 -9.70 2.99 22.03
N TYR A 123 -10.75 3.24 21.25
CA TYR A 123 -12.02 3.70 21.81
C TYR A 123 -12.65 2.63 22.70
N GLU A 124 -13.41 3.03 23.71
CA GLU A 124 -14.11 2.06 24.56
C GLU A 124 -15.09 1.25 23.70
N ARG A 125 -15.02 -0.08 23.77
CA ARG A 125 -15.89 -1.03 23.03
C ARG A 125 -15.71 -1.03 21.52
N LEU A 126 -14.71 -0.35 20.97
CA LEU A 126 -14.31 -0.46 19.58
C LEU A 126 -12.85 -0.89 19.51
N TYR A 127 -12.51 -1.72 18.52
CA TYR A 127 -11.12 -2.13 18.29
C TYR A 127 -10.29 -1.04 17.58
N ASN A 128 -10.96 -0.02 17.03
CA ASN A 128 -10.31 1.08 16.32
C ASN A 128 -9.34 1.86 17.21
N ARG A 129 -8.17 2.18 16.61
CA ARG A 129 -7.18 3.08 17.18
C ARG A 129 -7.76 4.49 17.31
N ARG A 130 -7.56 5.13 18.46
CA ARG A 130 -7.86 6.56 18.63
C ARG A 130 -6.96 7.40 17.73
N GLU A 131 -7.39 8.62 17.42
CA GLU A 131 -6.52 9.59 16.77
C GLU A 131 -5.35 9.96 17.68
N SER A 132 -4.15 10.09 17.09
CA SER A 132 -3.01 10.73 17.74
C SER A 132 -2.77 12.10 17.13
N HIS A 133 -2.30 13.05 17.93
CA HIS A 133 -2.02 14.42 17.47
C HIS A 133 -0.51 14.65 17.31
N GLY A 134 0.18 13.68 16.72
CA GLY A 134 1.60 13.75 16.37
C GLY A 134 1.84 14.23 14.94
N PRO A 135 3.06 14.06 14.41
CA PRO A 135 3.46 14.55 13.09
C PRO A 135 2.60 14.05 11.92
N TYR A 136 1.98 12.86 12.05
CA TYR A 136 1.24 12.22 10.97
C TYR A 136 -0.27 12.16 11.20
N GLY A 137 -0.72 12.36 12.44
CA GLY A 137 -2.16 12.34 12.75
C GLY A 137 -2.79 10.98 12.47
N ILE A 138 -2.22 9.87 12.99
CA ILE A 138 -2.73 8.53 12.71
C ILE A 138 -4.08 8.34 13.40
N TRP A 139 -5.08 7.78 12.72
CA TRP A 139 -6.41 7.50 13.28
C TRP A 139 -6.97 6.15 12.82
N GLY A 140 -8.06 5.67 13.43
CA GLY A 140 -8.86 4.55 12.95
C GLY A 140 -8.26 3.16 13.15
N HIS A 141 -7.06 2.89 12.67
CA HIS A 141 -6.49 1.55 12.56
C HIS A 141 -5.03 1.48 13.01
N TYR A 142 -4.66 0.35 13.59
CA TYR A 142 -3.26 0.02 13.77
C TYR A 142 -2.68 -0.55 12.47
N MET A 143 -1.35 -0.51 12.34
CA MET A 143 -0.66 -0.96 11.14
C MET A 143 -0.98 -2.43 10.77
N ASN A 144 -1.18 -3.29 11.77
CA ASN A 144 -1.51 -4.70 11.61
C ASN A 144 -2.91 -4.94 11.01
N ASP A 145 -3.77 -3.92 11.02
CA ASP A 145 -5.10 -3.99 10.43
C ASP A 145 -5.10 -3.51 8.97
N LEU A 146 -4.01 -2.89 8.49
CA LEU A 146 -3.98 -2.28 7.15
C LEU A 146 -3.82 -3.33 6.06
N ARG A 147 -4.65 -3.23 5.03
CA ARG A 147 -4.64 -4.10 3.84
C ARG A 147 -4.25 -3.31 2.60
N LEU A 148 -3.27 -3.81 1.86
CA LEU A 148 -2.97 -3.38 0.51
C LEU A 148 -3.95 -4.04 -0.45
N GLU A 149 -4.92 -3.26 -0.93
CA GLU A 149 -5.93 -3.70 -1.89
C GLU A 149 -5.46 -3.48 -3.33
N GLY A 150 -4.59 -2.50 -3.54
CA GLY A 150 -3.99 -2.24 -4.84
C GLY A 150 -3.04 -1.05 -4.83
N MET A 151 -2.43 -0.79 -5.97
CA MET A 151 -1.64 0.42 -6.20
C MET A 151 -1.85 0.98 -7.60
N MET A 152 -1.59 2.27 -7.74
CA MET A 152 -1.50 2.98 -9.00
C MET A 152 -0.09 3.51 -9.18
N TYR A 153 0.54 3.18 -10.30
CA TYR A 153 1.80 3.78 -10.71
C TYR A 153 1.58 4.85 -11.79
N PHE A 154 2.08 6.06 -11.52
CA PHE A 154 2.07 7.21 -12.41
C PHE A 154 3.47 7.42 -12.97
N ALA A 155 3.73 6.93 -14.18
CA ALA A 155 5.08 6.90 -14.75
C ALA A 155 5.66 8.29 -15.07
N ASP A 156 4.79 9.23 -15.45
CA ASP A 156 5.13 10.63 -15.70
C ASP A 156 5.60 11.35 -14.43
N LYS A 157 4.98 11.02 -13.29
CA LYS A 157 5.30 11.59 -11.97
C LYS A 157 6.32 10.75 -11.19
N LYS A 158 6.61 9.52 -11.64
CA LYS A 158 7.36 8.48 -10.92
C LYS A 158 6.81 8.26 -9.50
N GLN A 159 5.50 8.17 -9.41
CA GLN A 159 4.77 8.17 -8.15
C GLN A 159 3.93 6.90 -8.01
N VAL A 160 3.90 6.33 -6.81
CA VAL A 160 3.00 5.23 -6.44
C VAL A 160 1.99 5.75 -5.42
N GLN A 161 0.72 5.51 -5.68
CA GLN A 161 -0.36 5.71 -4.72
C GLN A 161 -0.98 4.36 -4.38
N PHE A 162 -1.32 4.16 -3.11
CA PHE A 162 -1.84 2.89 -2.62
C PHE A 162 -3.34 2.98 -2.34
N LEU A 163 -4.04 1.91 -2.64
CA LEU A 163 -5.38 1.64 -2.15
C LEU A 163 -5.22 0.80 -0.88
N ILE A 164 -5.49 1.42 0.26
CA ILE A 164 -5.30 0.83 1.58
C ILE A 164 -6.65 0.77 2.26
N GLY A 165 -7.06 -0.44 2.64
CA GLY A 165 -8.24 -0.72 3.45
C GLY A 165 -7.86 -1.25 4.84
N SER A 166 -8.87 -1.72 5.58
CA SER A 166 -8.72 -2.34 6.90
C SER A 166 -9.82 -3.35 7.20
#